data_AF-A0A7K4IP59-F1
#
_entry.id   AF-A0A7K4IP59-F1
#
_cell.length_a   1.000
_cell.length_b   1.000
_cell.length_c   1.000
_cell.angle_alpha   90.00
_cell.angle_beta   90.00
_cell.angle_gamma   90.00
#
_symmetry.space_group_name_H-M   'P 1'
#
loop_
_entity.id
_entity.type
_entity.pdbx_description
1 polymer ?
#
loop_
_entity_poly.entity_id
_entity_poly.type
_entity_poly.pdbx_seq_one_letter_code
_entity_poly.pdbx_strand_id
1 'polypeptide(L)'
;MPRVWEILKKFKEACKFRGWRISENEDWVETDNQYHNFLWTKDIHPSSFRKIVSNGKCIVREGLSYKVVSASYTAWLFSETPFESVVRAVFENPGFAERIALYDMSPLLQGKNLCIKLNSTDSCVFQEFERFLKSELKVKLKSLSPSVKTETTSKNLALEEPA
;
A
#
# COMPACT_ATOMS: atom_id res chain seq x y z
N MET A 1 19.25 1.13 -8.71
CA MET A 1 17.83 1.43 -8.45
C MET A 1 17.68 1.85 -7.01
N PRO A 2 16.93 2.92 -6.71
CA PRO A 2 16.79 3.36 -5.33
C PRO A 2 16.05 2.32 -4.50
N ARG A 3 16.52 2.09 -3.27
CA ARG A 3 15.83 1.22 -2.31
C ARG A 3 14.52 1.89 -1.86
N VAL A 4 13.53 1.13 -1.41
CA VAL A 4 12.22 1.68 -1.00
C VAL A 4 12.37 2.80 0.05
N TRP A 5 13.29 2.64 1.00
CA TRP A 5 13.57 3.67 2.02
C TRP A 5 14.15 4.97 1.43
N GLU A 6 14.90 4.92 0.33
CA GLU A 6 15.42 6.13 -0.33
C GLU A 6 14.31 6.89 -1.03
N ILE A 7 13.36 6.17 -1.63
CA ILE A 7 12.15 6.73 -2.23
C ILE A 7 11.33 7.44 -1.15
N LEU A 8 11.05 6.76 -0.04
CA LEU A 8 10.31 7.32 1.09
C LEU A 8 11.02 8.52 1.71
N LYS A 9 12.35 8.45 1.89
CA LYS A 9 13.12 9.59 2.40
C LYS A 9 12.98 10.82 1.50
N LYS A 10 13.17 10.67 0.18
CA LYS A 10 13.01 11.78 -0.78
C LYS A 10 11.58 12.31 -0.82
N PHE A 11 10.59 11.42 -0.75
CA PHE A 11 9.19 11.80 -0.70
C PHE A 11 8.86 12.61 0.56
N LYS A 12 9.30 12.17 1.75
CA LYS A 12 9.10 12.90 3.00
C LYS A 12 9.76 14.29 2.96
N GLU A 13 10.96 14.41 2.40
CA GLU A 13 11.58 15.71 2.19
C GLU A 13 10.75 16.62 1.26
N ALA A 14 10.17 16.07 0.19
CA ALA A 14 9.26 16.82 -0.69
C ALA A 14 7.99 17.29 0.05
N CYS A 15 7.49 16.50 1.00
CA CYS A 15 6.33 16.86 1.83
C CYS A 15 6.57 18.09 2.72
N LYS A 16 7.82 18.38 3.12
CA LYS A 16 8.13 19.59 3.91
C LYS A 16 7.73 20.88 3.19
N PHE A 17 7.89 20.93 1.87
CA PHE A 17 7.49 22.09 1.06
C PHE A 17 5.98 22.30 1.01
N ARG A 18 5.18 21.32 1.45
CA ARG A 18 3.72 21.42 1.58
C ARG A 18 3.25 21.85 2.96
N GLY A 19 4.17 22.07 3.90
CA GLY A 19 3.84 22.37 5.29
C GLY A 19 3.38 21.15 6.10
N TRP A 20 3.52 19.94 5.55
CA TRP A 20 3.19 18.71 6.26
C TRP A 20 4.27 18.33 7.27
N ARG A 21 3.85 17.78 8.41
CA ARG A 21 4.78 17.23 9.39
C ARG A 21 5.26 15.86 8.92
N ILE A 22 6.54 15.57 9.13
CA ILE A 22 7.12 14.29 8.76
C ILE A 22 7.87 13.71 9.95
N SER A 23 8.02 12.39 9.97
CA SER A 23 9.00 11.77 10.86
C SER A 23 10.41 11.83 10.28
N GLU A 24 11.39 12.02 11.17
CA GLU A 24 12.81 11.82 10.89
C GLU A 24 13.15 10.35 10.64
N ASN A 25 12.65 9.44 11.48
CA ASN A 25 13.11 8.05 11.56
C ASN A 25 12.07 7.03 11.10
N GLU A 26 10.80 7.29 11.35
CA GLU A 26 9.67 6.44 10.96
C GLU A 26 9.09 6.88 9.61
N ASP A 27 8.22 6.07 9.04
CA ASP A 27 7.69 6.28 7.70
C ASP A 27 6.25 6.82 7.74
N TRP A 28 6.03 7.93 8.43
CA TRP A 28 4.74 8.63 8.46
C TRP A 28 4.84 10.11 8.07
N VAL A 29 3.72 10.62 7.57
CA VAL A 29 3.44 12.04 7.28
C VAL A 29 2.15 12.41 8.00
N GLU A 30 2.10 13.61 8.59
CA GLU A 30 0.93 14.14 9.29
C GLU A 30 0.47 15.44 8.62
N THR A 31 -0.80 15.49 8.24
CA THR A 31 -1.51 16.66 7.71
C THR A 31 -2.93 16.65 8.26
N ASP A 32 -3.50 17.83 8.52
CA ASP A 32 -4.88 17.97 9.01
C ASP A 32 -5.18 17.07 10.24
N ASN A 33 -4.20 16.93 11.13
CA ASN A 33 -4.24 16.06 12.32
C ASN A 33 -4.46 14.56 12.03
N GLN A 34 -4.24 14.13 10.79
CA GLN A 34 -4.32 12.75 10.35
C GLN A 34 -2.93 12.18 10.10
N TYR A 35 -2.69 10.97 10.60
CA TYR A 35 -1.46 10.23 10.34
C TYR A 35 -1.61 9.34 9.11
N HIS A 36 -0.72 9.54 8.13
CA HIS A 36 -0.59 8.74 6.92
C HIS A 36 0.70 7.93 7.01
N ASN A 37 0.56 6.64 7.31
CA ASN A 37 1.69 5.76 7.55
C ASN A 37 2.07 4.99 6.27
N PHE A 38 3.35 4.71 6.08
CA PHE A 38 3.88 3.84 5.05
C PHE A 38 4.52 2.62 5.72
N LEU A 39 4.21 1.44 5.19
CA LEU A 39 4.80 0.18 5.62
C LEU A 39 5.45 -0.49 4.42
N TRP A 40 6.77 -0.61 4.44
CA TRP A 40 7.49 -1.40 3.47
C TRP A 40 7.58 -2.86 3.95
N THR A 41 7.26 -3.80 3.07
CA THR A 41 7.46 -5.24 3.34
C THR A 41 7.89 -5.97 2.07
N LYS A 42 8.54 -7.12 2.24
CA LYS A 42 8.84 -8.02 1.13
C LYS A 42 7.60 -8.78 0.71
N ASP A 43 7.10 -9.56 1.65
CA ASP A 43 5.88 -10.34 1.61
C ASP A 43 5.19 -10.25 2.97
N ILE A 44 3.99 -10.80 3.09
CA ILE A 44 3.31 -10.93 4.38
C ILE A 44 2.29 -12.05 4.32
N HIS A 45 2.24 -12.85 5.38
CA HIS A 45 1.19 -13.83 5.52
C HIS A 45 -0.18 -13.14 5.71
N PRO A 46 -1.26 -13.57 5.02
CA PRO A 46 -2.56 -12.89 5.08
C PRO A 46 -3.14 -12.71 6.48
N SER A 47 -2.93 -13.68 7.39
CA SER A 47 -3.41 -13.55 8.78
C SER A 47 -2.69 -12.44 9.55
N SER A 48 -1.38 -12.29 9.33
CA SER A 48 -0.58 -11.20 9.93
C SER A 48 -0.99 -9.86 9.33
N PHE A 49 -1.18 -9.80 8.01
CA PHE A 49 -1.69 -8.61 7.33
C PHE A 49 -3.00 -8.13 7.96
N ARG A 50 -4.01 -9.01 8.06
CA ARG A 50 -5.31 -8.68 8.66
C ARG A 50 -5.16 -8.16 10.09
N LYS A 51 -4.33 -8.80 10.93
CA LYS A 51 -4.09 -8.34 12.31
C LYS A 51 -3.48 -6.92 12.34
N ILE A 52 -2.53 -6.63 11.47
CA ILE A 52 -1.86 -5.32 11.43
C ILE A 52 -2.83 -4.23 10.94
N VAL A 53 -3.51 -4.46 9.81
CA VAL A 53 -4.44 -3.46 9.26
C VAL A 53 -5.65 -3.23 10.16
N SER A 54 -6.13 -4.24 10.89
CA SER A 54 -7.19 -4.08 11.89
C SER A 54 -6.76 -3.23 13.09
N ASN A 55 -5.50 -3.33 13.52
CA ASN A 55 -5.00 -2.51 14.61
C ASN A 55 -4.82 -1.04 14.18
N GLY A 56 -4.37 -0.81 12.94
CA GLY A 56 -4.22 0.54 12.38
C GLY A 56 -3.30 1.45 13.18
N LYS A 57 -2.33 0.89 13.92
CA LYS A 57 -1.43 1.64 14.80
C LYS A 57 -0.16 2.04 14.06
N CYS A 58 0.33 3.26 14.30
CA CYS A 58 1.66 3.69 13.90
C CYS A 58 2.44 4.25 15.10
N ILE A 59 3.76 4.13 15.04
CA ILE A 59 4.67 4.62 16.06
C ILE A 59 5.08 6.04 15.68
N VAL A 60 4.95 6.96 16.62
CA VAL A 60 5.39 8.36 16.49
C VAL A 60 6.47 8.61 17.52
N ARG A 61 7.62 9.10 17.07
CA ARG A 61 8.71 9.55 17.91
C ARG A 61 8.75 11.07 17.96
N GLU A 62 8.75 11.63 19.17
CA GLU A 62 8.90 13.06 19.43
C GLU A 62 10.13 13.25 20.35
N GLY A 63 11.26 13.60 19.73
CA GLY A 63 12.55 13.66 20.43
C GLY A 63 13.00 12.29 20.95
N LEU A 64 13.01 12.12 22.27
CA LEU A 64 13.36 10.85 22.94
C LEU A 64 12.13 10.01 23.34
N SER A 65 10.92 10.54 23.18
CA SER A 65 9.68 9.89 23.57
C SER A 65 9.03 9.16 22.39
N TYR A 66 8.41 8.01 22.68
CA TYR A 66 7.64 7.23 21.72
C TYR A 66 6.18 7.17 22.17
N LYS A 67 5.27 7.33 21.21
CA LYS A 67 3.83 7.09 21.40
C LYS A 67 3.27 6.26 20.26
N VAL A 68 2.22 5.50 20.58
CA VAL A 68 1.48 4.71 19.60
C VAL A 68 0.18 5.45 19.31
N VAL A 69 -0.03 5.82 18.06
CA VAL A 69 -1.23 6.55 17.59
C VAL A 69 -1.97 5.71 16.55
N SER A 70 -3.23 6.06 16.30
CA SER A 70 -3.98 5.44 15.20
C SER A 70 -3.66 6.17 13.90
N ALA A 71 -3.28 5.42 12.88
CA ALA A 71 -3.10 5.92 11.52
C ALA A 71 -4.47 6.04 10.85
N SER A 72 -4.77 7.22 10.29
CA SER A 72 -5.96 7.44 9.46
C SER A 72 -5.86 6.66 8.16
N TYR A 73 -4.65 6.57 7.60
CA TYR A 73 -4.35 5.84 6.37
C TYR A 73 -3.06 5.04 6.49
N THR A 74 -2.97 3.90 5.80
CA THR A 74 -1.73 3.12 5.71
C THR A 74 -1.46 2.65 4.29
N ALA A 75 -0.31 3.03 3.73
CA ALA A 75 0.17 2.55 2.44
C ALA A 75 1.14 1.38 2.65
N TRP A 76 0.85 0.24 2.03
CA TRP A 76 1.75 -0.92 1.97
C TRP A 76 2.54 -0.91 0.68
N LEU A 77 3.86 -0.87 0.81
CA LEU A 77 4.81 -0.89 -0.29
C LEU A 77 5.46 -2.28 -0.34
N PHE A 78 5.03 -3.12 -1.29
CA PHE A 78 5.56 -4.48 -1.42
C PHE A 78 6.76 -4.52 -2.36
N SER A 79 7.89 -5.09 -1.92
CA SER A 79 9.04 -5.30 -2.81
C SER A 79 8.93 -6.54 -3.69
N GLU A 80 7.99 -7.44 -3.40
CA GLU A 80 7.56 -8.54 -4.27
C GLU A 80 6.05 -8.40 -4.54
N THR A 81 5.55 -8.99 -5.62
CA THR A 81 4.10 -8.94 -5.89
C THR A 81 3.33 -9.59 -4.73
N PRO A 82 2.40 -8.87 -4.07
CA PRO A 82 1.67 -9.42 -2.94
C PRO A 82 0.74 -10.55 -3.37
N PHE A 83 0.52 -11.51 -2.47
CA PHE A 83 -0.44 -12.58 -2.69
C PHE A 83 -1.85 -12.02 -2.95
N GLU A 84 -2.59 -12.66 -3.86
CA GLU A 84 -3.97 -12.27 -4.17
C GLU A 84 -4.85 -12.24 -2.91
N SER A 85 -4.61 -13.13 -1.95
CA SER A 85 -5.32 -13.16 -0.67
C SER A 85 -5.13 -11.92 0.19
N VAL A 86 -3.98 -11.23 0.09
CA VAL A 86 -3.73 -9.93 0.76
C VAL A 86 -4.51 -8.83 0.05
N VAL A 87 -4.49 -8.82 -1.28
CA VAL A 87 -5.22 -7.85 -2.09
C VAL A 87 -6.74 -7.98 -1.84
N ARG A 88 -7.26 -9.20 -1.96
CA ARG A 88 -8.65 -9.54 -1.70
C ARG A 88 -9.09 -9.19 -0.28
N ALA A 89 -8.23 -9.37 0.73
CA ALA A 89 -8.54 -8.98 2.10
C ALA A 89 -8.89 -7.49 2.25
N VAL A 90 -8.28 -6.62 1.44
CA VAL A 90 -8.61 -5.18 1.41
C VAL A 90 -9.94 -4.95 0.72
N PHE A 91 -10.20 -5.59 -0.42
CA PHE A 91 -11.44 -5.41 -1.16
C PHE A 91 -12.68 -6.01 -0.46
N GLU A 92 -12.52 -7.09 0.29
CA GLU A 92 -13.62 -7.75 1.03
C GLU A 92 -14.06 -6.96 2.27
N ASN A 93 -13.28 -5.98 2.73
CA ASN A 93 -13.59 -5.17 3.91
C ASN A 93 -13.65 -3.68 3.52
N PRO A 94 -14.84 -3.05 3.47
CA PRO A 94 -14.98 -1.64 3.10
C PRO A 94 -14.11 -0.70 3.94
N GLY A 95 -14.03 -0.97 5.25
CA GLY A 95 -13.18 -0.18 6.15
C GLY A 95 -11.69 -0.30 5.81
N PHE A 96 -11.22 -1.43 5.28
CA PHE A 96 -9.85 -1.54 4.77
C PHE A 96 -9.70 -0.85 3.42
N ALA A 97 -10.66 -1.02 2.50
CA ALA A 97 -10.63 -0.42 1.18
C ALA A 97 -10.52 1.12 1.23
N GLU A 98 -11.15 1.76 2.23
CA GLU A 98 -11.08 3.21 2.45
C GLU A 98 -9.70 3.67 2.93
N ARG A 99 -9.08 2.94 3.86
CA ARG A 99 -7.89 3.42 4.59
C ARG A 99 -6.56 2.82 4.16
N ILE A 100 -6.57 1.67 3.49
CA ILE A 100 -5.37 0.91 3.14
C ILE A 100 -5.08 1.08 1.65
N ALA A 101 -3.90 1.59 1.31
CA ALA A 101 -3.41 1.61 -0.07
C ALA A 101 -2.37 0.52 -0.28
N LEU A 102 -2.43 -0.20 -1.39
CA LEU A 102 -1.49 -1.26 -1.73
C LEU A 102 -0.73 -0.91 -3.01
N TYR A 103 0.60 -0.94 -2.94
CA TYR A 103 1.50 -0.68 -4.05
C TYR A 103 2.44 -1.88 -4.26
N ASP A 104 2.43 -2.45 -5.46
CA ASP A 104 3.45 -3.40 -5.89
C ASP A 104 4.61 -2.61 -6.52
N MET A 105 5.72 -2.56 -5.77
CA MET A 105 6.97 -1.91 -6.15
C MET A 105 7.94 -2.88 -6.81
N SER A 106 7.61 -4.17 -6.91
CA SER A 106 8.50 -5.19 -7.44
C SER A 106 9.01 -4.88 -8.86
N PRO A 107 8.19 -4.37 -9.82
CA PRO A 107 8.72 -4.04 -11.13
C PRO A 107 9.73 -2.89 -11.04
N LEU A 108 9.46 -1.90 -10.19
CA LEU A 108 10.34 -0.76 -9.95
C LEU A 108 11.71 -1.20 -9.41
N LEU A 109 11.69 -2.08 -8.42
CA LEU A 109 12.91 -2.57 -7.77
C LEU A 109 13.71 -3.51 -8.68
N GLN A 110 13.05 -4.19 -9.62
CA GLN A 110 13.69 -5.01 -10.66
C GLN A 110 14.27 -4.21 -11.84
N GLY A 111 14.26 -2.87 -11.78
CA GLY A 111 14.85 -2.04 -12.84
C GLY A 111 13.86 -1.49 -13.86
N LYS A 112 12.57 -1.80 -13.75
CA LYS A 112 11.55 -1.23 -14.64
C LYS A 112 11.11 0.13 -14.10
N ASN A 113 10.69 1.07 -14.94
CA ASN A 113 10.10 2.34 -14.46
C ASN A 113 8.58 2.19 -14.27
N LEU A 114 8.17 1.19 -13.47
CA LEU A 114 6.76 0.83 -13.29
C LEU A 114 6.44 0.54 -11.82
N CYS A 115 5.39 1.16 -11.30
CA CYS A 115 4.75 0.81 -10.04
C CYS A 115 3.29 0.45 -10.31
N ILE A 116 2.78 -0.60 -9.66
CA ILE A 116 1.39 -1.01 -9.80
C ILE A 116 0.63 -0.61 -8.55
N LYS A 117 -0.37 0.25 -8.73
CA LYS A 117 -1.34 0.63 -7.70
C LYS A 117 -2.49 -0.38 -7.73
N LEU A 118 -2.64 -1.15 -6.67
CA LEU A 118 -3.58 -2.28 -6.62
C LEU A 118 -4.98 -1.88 -6.20
N ASN A 119 -5.12 -0.77 -5.45
CA ASN A 119 -6.41 -0.17 -5.08
C ASN A 119 -6.25 1.35 -4.92
N SER A 120 -7.32 2.06 -4.55
CA SER A 120 -7.30 3.51 -4.32
C SER A 120 -7.85 3.88 -2.95
N THR A 121 -7.36 4.99 -2.42
CA THR A 121 -7.87 5.67 -1.22
C THR A 121 -8.00 7.16 -1.53
N ASP A 122 -8.68 7.91 -0.67
CA ASP A 122 -8.83 9.36 -0.75
C ASP A 122 -7.69 10.13 -0.04
N SER A 123 -6.74 9.43 0.58
CA SER A 123 -5.54 9.98 1.22
C SER A 123 -4.79 10.96 0.30
N CYS A 124 -4.78 12.25 0.67
CA CYS A 124 -4.09 13.30 -0.06
C CYS A 124 -2.57 13.07 -0.11
N VAL A 125 -2.00 12.50 0.95
CA VAL A 125 -0.58 12.12 1.04
C VAL A 125 -0.24 11.01 0.05
N PHE A 126 -1.11 10.00 -0.11
CA PHE A 126 -0.85 8.89 -1.04
C PHE A 126 -1.02 9.33 -2.50
N GLN A 127 -1.99 10.21 -2.78
CA GLN A 127 -2.08 10.84 -4.09
C GLN A 127 -0.84 11.69 -4.40
N GLU A 128 -0.29 12.39 -3.41
CA GLU A 128 0.96 13.13 -3.59
C GLU A 128 2.16 12.20 -3.79
N PHE A 129 2.23 11.09 -3.07
CA PHE A 129 3.22 10.04 -3.30
C PHE A 129 3.17 9.53 -4.74
N GLU A 130 1.97 9.29 -5.27
CA GLU A 130 1.77 8.89 -6.66
C GLU A 130 2.22 9.96 -7.66
N ARG A 131 1.98 11.26 -7.36
CA ARG A 131 2.49 12.37 -8.17
C ARG A 131 4.02 12.42 -8.13
N PHE A 132 4.61 12.32 -6.95
CA PHE A 132 6.06 12.29 -6.73
C PHE A 132 6.74 11.15 -7.52
N LEU A 133 6.18 9.93 -7.48
CA LEU A 133 6.68 8.81 -8.27
C LEU A 133 6.70 9.13 -9.77
N LYS A 134 5.65 9.79 -10.28
CA LYS A 134 5.53 10.16 -11.70
C LYS A 134 6.44 11.34 -12.09
N SER A 135 6.45 12.42 -11.31
CA SER A 135 7.13 13.67 -11.66
C SER A 135 8.63 13.59 -11.39
N GLU A 136 9.02 13.14 -10.20
CA GLU A 136 10.40 13.18 -9.72
C GLU A 136 11.17 11.93 -10.13
N LEU A 137 10.54 10.76 -10.01
CA LEU A 137 11.19 9.47 -10.30
C LEU A 137 10.89 8.94 -11.71
N LYS A 138 10.05 9.64 -12.48
CA LYS A 138 9.64 9.24 -13.86
C LYS A 138 9.07 7.81 -13.92
N VAL A 139 8.46 7.35 -12.83
CA VAL A 139 7.83 6.03 -12.72
C VAL A 139 6.44 6.07 -13.35
N LYS A 140 6.15 5.11 -14.23
CA LYS A 140 4.79 4.90 -14.73
C LYS A 140 3.96 4.23 -13.63
N LEU A 141 2.82 4.81 -13.30
CA LEU A 141 1.88 4.20 -12.35
C LEU A 141 0.76 3.52 -13.13
N LYS A 142 0.64 2.19 -12.99
CA LYS A 142 -0.47 1.41 -13.56
C LYS A 142 -1.47 1.09 -12.45
N SER A 143 -2.74 1.43 -12.64
CA SER A 143 -3.80 1.01 -11.74
C SER A 143 -4.44 -0.29 -12.26
N LEU A 144 -4.72 -1.23 -11.37
CA LEU A 144 -5.61 -2.34 -11.69
C LEU A 144 -7.05 -1.81 -11.59
N SER A 145 -7.77 -1.81 -12.71
CA SER A 145 -9.22 -1.66 -12.68
C SER A 145 -9.82 -2.86 -11.94
N PRO A 146 -10.89 -2.70 -11.13
CA PRO A 146 -11.53 -3.78 -10.38
C PRO A 146 -12.25 -4.83 -11.24
N SER A 147 -11.96 -4.90 -12.55
CA SER A 147 -12.45 -5.94 -13.44
C SER A 147 -11.67 -7.24 -13.23
N VAL A 148 -11.85 -7.87 -12.07
CA VAL A 148 -11.51 -9.28 -11.87
C VAL A 148 -12.59 -10.09 -12.57
N LYS A 149 -12.22 -10.73 -13.68
CA LYS A 149 -13.04 -11.77 -14.31
C LYS A 149 -13.13 -12.94 -13.33
N THR A 150 -14.33 -13.21 -12.85
CA THR A 150 -14.71 -14.51 -12.30
C THR A 150 -14.61 -15.55 -13.41
N GLU A 151 -13.51 -16.30 -13.48
CA GLU A 151 -13.51 -17.58 -14.18
C GLU A 151 -13.95 -18.67 -13.20
N THR A 152 -15.27 -18.82 -13.13
CA THR A 152 -15.92 -20.02 -12.61
C THR A 152 -15.64 -21.16 -13.58
N THR A 153 -14.64 -22.00 -13.30
CA THR A 153 -14.55 -23.30 -13.97
C THR A 153 -15.47 -24.28 -13.26
N SER A 154 -16.71 -24.36 -13.74
CA SER A 154 -17.56 -25.53 -13.57
C SER A 154 -16.89 -26.71 -14.28
N LYS A 155 -16.46 -27.74 -13.54
CA LYS A 155 -16.20 -29.06 -14.14
C LYS A 155 -17.48 -29.88 -14.06
N ASN A 156 -18.00 -30.15 -15.24
CA ASN A 156 -19.12 -31.04 -15.54
C ASN A 156 -18.96 -32.39 -14.81
N LEU A 157 -19.99 -32.79 -14.08
CA LEU A 157 -20.25 -34.18 -13.73
C LEU A 157 -21.47 -34.63 -14.55
N ALA A 158 -21.21 -35.36 -15.61
CA ALA A 158 -22.16 -36.14 -16.39
C ALA A 158 -21.32 -37.23 -17.06
N LEU A 159 -21.69 -38.50 -17.15
CA LEU A 159 -22.86 -39.29 -16.80
C LEU A 159 -22.39 -40.70 -17.17
N GLU A 160 -22.44 -41.71 -16.29
CA GLU A 160 -22.56 -43.11 -16.75
C GLU A 160 -23.31 -43.93 -15.71
N GLU A 161 -24.61 -44.13 -15.95
CA GLU A 161 -25.31 -45.43 -15.93
C GLU A 161 -26.65 -45.17 -16.66
N PRO A 162 -27.06 -46.05 -17.61
CA PRO A 162 -27.80 -47.23 -17.17
C PRO A 162 -27.69 -48.49 -18.09
N ALA A 163 -27.80 -49.68 -17.49
CA ALA A 163 -28.71 -50.78 -17.86
C ALA A 163 -28.55 -51.96 -16.90
#